data_AF-A0A7R9MS58-F1
#
_entry.id   AF-A0A7R9MS58-F1
#
_cell.length_a   1.000
_cell.length_b   1.000
_cell.length_c   1.000
_cell.angle_alpha   90.00
_cell.angle_beta   90.00
_cell.angle_gamma   90.00
#
_symmetry.space_group_name_H-M   'P 1'
#
loop_
_entity.id
_entity.type
_entity.pdbx_description
1 polymer ?
#
loop_
_entity_poly.entity_id
_entity_poly.type
_entity_poly.pdbx_seq_one_letter_code
_entity_poly.pdbx_strand_id
1 'polypeptide(L)'
;MLSNLKTIDSQYERILAKVRPDLVVIDAYIGSPALIKSGLPFIVIYSAAPLILFNCDNLPPPWSGFAIDSDKSEWKPFKERFESLFVDVKHDTNQWFISQGLPSLSTKSNTILHPESKYLNIYMYPKELDYNEWQPLPHNWKRVDGF
;
A
#
# COMPACT_ATOMS: atom_id res chain seq x y z
N MET A 1 -10.39 10.61 9.99
CA MET A 1 -9.18 10.02 9.37
C MET A 1 -8.56 10.93 8.32
N LEU A 2 -9.29 11.33 7.26
CA LEU A 2 -8.74 12.18 6.19
C LEU A 2 -8.19 13.54 6.68
N SER A 3 -8.82 14.15 7.69
CA SER A 3 -8.29 15.36 8.34
C SER A 3 -6.86 15.18 8.86
N ASN A 4 -6.60 14.07 9.55
CA ASN A 4 -5.28 13.77 10.10
C ASN A 4 -4.26 13.53 8.98
N LEU A 5 -4.65 12.84 7.89
CA LEU A 5 -3.79 12.64 6.73
C LEU A 5 -3.38 13.97 6.09
N LYS A 6 -4.33 14.91 5.93
CA LYS A 6 -4.03 16.27 5.44
C LYS A 6 -3.07 17.01 6.37
N THR A 7 -3.24 16.88 7.69
CA THR A 7 -2.32 17.46 8.67
C THR A 7 -0.91 16.88 8.56
N ILE A 8 -0.78 15.55 8.44
CA ILE A 8 0.51 14.86 8.27
C ILE A 8 1.16 15.28 6.94
N ASP A 9 0.39 15.37 5.86
CA ASP A 9 0.88 15.79 4.55
C ASP A 9 1.48 17.21 4.59
N SER A 10 0.81 18.17 5.24
CA SER A 10 1.36 19.50 5.45
C SER A 10 2.64 19.52 6.29
N GLN A 11 2.81 18.55 7.21
CA GLN A 11 4.06 18.39 7.95
C GLN A 11 5.17 17.85 7.04
N TYR A 12 4.85 16.93 6.13
CA TYR A 12 5.80 16.43 5.15
C TYR A 12 6.30 17.56 4.25
N GLU A 13 5.43 18.45 3.74
CA GLU A 13 5.85 19.61 2.94
C GLU A 13 6.91 20.47 3.69
N ARG A 14 6.67 20.73 4.99
CA ARG A 14 7.60 21.50 5.83
C ARG A 14 8.92 20.78 6.06
N ILE A 15 8.87 19.47 6.32
CA ILE A 15 10.07 18.66 6.58
C ILE A 15 10.91 18.54 5.32
N LEU A 16 10.30 18.26 4.17
CA LEU A 16 10.99 18.15 2.89
C LEU A 16 11.67 19.47 2.50
N ALA A 17 10.99 20.61 2.69
CA ALA A 17 11.58 21.92 2.44
C ALA A 17 12.76 22.25 3.37
N LYS A 18 12.69 21.82 4.64
CA LYS A 18 13.73 22.07 5.64
C LYS A 18 14.95 21.16 5.47
N VAL A 19 14.71 19.85 5.37
CA VAL A 19 15.75 18.81 5.37
C VAL A 19 16.39 18.69 3.99
N ARG A 20 15.61 18.86 2.91
CA ARG A 20 16.04 18.68 1.51
C ARG A 20 16.78 17.36 1.30
N PRO A 21 16.14 16.20 1.61
CA PRO A 21 16.80 14.92 1.48
C PRO A 21 16.97 14.53 0.01
N ASP A 22 18.02 13.76 -0.28
CA ASP A 22 18.22 13.15 -1.61
C ASP A 22 17.34 11.91 -1.84
N LEU A 23 16.86 11.30 -0.75
CA LEU A 23 16.05 10.08 -0.75
C LEU A 23 15.13 10.05 0.48
N VAL A 24 13.89 9.59 0.30
CA VAL A 24 12.95 9.34 1.40
C VAL A 24 12.66 7.83 1.51
N VAL A 25 12.65 7.30 2.72
CA VAL A 25 12.15 5.94 2.99
C VAL A 25 10.88 6.07 3.81
N ILE A 26 9.79 5.46 3.35
CA ILE A 26 8.48 5.58 3.97
C ILE A 26 7.86 4.22 4.22
N ASP A 27 7.40 4.00 5.45
CA ASP A 27 6.57 2.86 5.84
C ASP A 27 5.20 3.41 6.26
N ALA A 28 4.24 3.38 5.34
CA ALA A 28 2.91 3.94 5.56
C ALA A 28 1.86 3.25 4.68
N TYR A 29 0.68 2.99 5.24
CA TYR A 29 -0.46 2.44 4.51
C TYR A 29 -1.16 3.43 3.58
N ILE A 30 -0.92 4.72 3.77
CA ILE A 30 -1.51 5.78 2.95
C ILE A 30 -0.38 6.71 2.53
N GLY A 31 -0.30 6.98 1.23
CA GLY A 31 0.72 7.86 0.66
C GLY A 31 0.51 9.32 1.03
N SER A 32 1.55 10.11 0.80
CA SER A 32 1.53 11.56 1.00
C SER A 32 1.63 12.26 -0.37
N PRO A 33 0.63 13.07 -0.74
CA PRO A 33 0.72 13.95 -1.89
C PRO A 33 1.94 14.86 -1.87
N ALA A 34 2.33 15.40 -0.72
CA ALA A 34 3.54 16.20 -0.55
C ALA A 34 4.81 15.45 -0.99
N LEU A 35 4.96 14.19 -0.55
CA LEU A 35 6.09 13.35 -0.95
C LEU A 35 6.10 13.13 -2.47
N ILE A 36 4.96 12.81 -3.07
CA ILE A 36 4.87 12.53 -4.51
C ILE A 36 5.16 13.79 -5.33
N LYS A 37 4.55 14.92 -4.96
CA LYS A 37 4.74 16.22 -5.61
C LYS A 37 6.19 16.73 -5.50
N SER A 38 6.93 16.32 -4.47
CA SER A 38 8.34 16.73 -4.31
C SER A 38 9.24 16.25 -5.46
N GLY A 39 8.84 15.20 -6.18
CA GLY A 39 9.65 14.60 -7.25
C GLY A 39 10.90 13.85 -6.77
N LEU A 40 11.14 13.83 -5.46
CA LEU A 40 12.28 13.13 -4.87
C LEU A 40 12.17 11.61 -5.05
N PRO A 41 13.30 10.92 -5.20
CA PRO A 41 13.32 9.48 -5.03
C PRO A 41 12.77 9.08 -3.66
N PHE A 42 11.91 8.06 -3.65
CA PHE A 42 11.44 7.45 -2.40
C PHE A 42 11.43 5.93 -2.49
N ILE A 43 11.54 5.27 -1.34
CA ILE A 43 11.39 3.83 -1.16
C ILE A 43 10.18 3.60 -0.28
N VAL A 44 9.25 2.75 -0.73
CA VAL A 44 8.14 2.29 0.11
C VAL A 44 8.56 1.00 0.81
N ILE A 45 8.38 0.95 2.12
CA ILE A 45 8.46 -0.27 2.92
C ILE A 45 7.03 -0.70 3.22
N TYR A 46 6.77 -1.99 3.03
CA TYR A 46 5.58 -2.68 3.51
C TYR A 46 6.00 -3.67 4.59
N SER A 47 5.76 -3.31 5.84
CA SER A 47 6.21 -4.07 7.02
C SER A 47 5.24 -5.15 7.47
N ALA A 48 3.97 -5.10 7.03
CA ALA A 48 2.99 -6.13 7.34
C ALA A 48 3.08 -7.34 6.42
N ALA A 49 2.32 -8.40 6.76
CA ALA A 49 2.19 -9.59 5.93
C ALA A 49 1.81 -9.20 4.48
N PRO A 50 2.61 -9.56 3.47
CA PRO A 50 2.59 -8.91 2.16
C PRO A 50 1.42 -9.35 1.29
N LEU A 51 0.48 -10.13 1.82
CA LEU A 51 -0.66 -10.70 1.10
C LEU A 51 -1.45 -9.64 0.31
N ILE A 52 -1.55 -8.41 0.83
CA ILE A 52 -2.20 -7.29 0.13
C ILE A 52 -1.51 -6.92 -1.20
N LEU A 53 -0.20 -7.16 -1.32
CA LEU A 53 0.59 -6.82 -2.50
C LEU A 53 0.30 -7.76 -3.66
N PHE A 54 -0.26 -8.94 -3.38
CA PHE A 54 -0.54 -9.97 -4.36
C PHE A 54 -2.00 -9.91 -4.80
N ASN A 55 -2.22 -9.71 -6.09
CA ASN A 55 -3.55 -9.71 -6.70
C ASN A 55 -3.84 -11.08 -7.36
N CYS A 56 -4.08 -12.10 -6.54
CA CYS A 56 -4.32 -13.48 -6.98
C CYS A 56 -5.58 -14.07 -6.33
N ASP A 57 -6.50 -14.59 -7.15
CA ASP A 57 -7.75 -15.20 -6.65
C ASP A 57 -7.55 -16.51 -5.89
N ASN A 58 -6.37 -17.13 -6.05
CA ASN A 58 -5.99 -18.34 -5.33
C ASN A 58 -5.35 -18.06 -3.96
N LEU A 59 -5.18 -16.79 -3.59
CA LEU A 59 -4.73 -16.38 -2.27
C LEU A 59 -5.91 -15.92 -1.39
N PRO A 60 -5.84 -16.18 -0.08
CA PRO A 60 -6.88 -15.72 0.84
C PRO A 60 -6.98 -14.19 0.86
N PRO A 61 -8.14 -13.62 1.23
CA PRO A 61 -8.27 -12.18 1.39
C PRO A 61 -7.26 -11.64 2.42
N PRO A 62 -6.61 -10.48 2.17
CA PRO A 62 -5.74 -9.86 3.17
C PRO A 62 -6.52 -9.57 4.46
N TRP A 63 -5.83 -9.65 5.60
CA TRP A 63 -6.36 -9.47 6.96
C TRP A 63 -7.41 -10.48 7.43
N SER A 64 -7.77 -11.48 6.63
CA SER A 64 -8.79 -12.46 7.02
C SER A 64 -8.30 -13.50 8.03
N GLY A 65 -6.99 -13.80 8.04
CA GLY A 65 -6.44 -14.90 8.81
C GLY A 65 -6.76 -16.29 8.27
N PHE A 66 -7.39 -16.40 7.08
CA PHE A 66 -7.63 -17.68 6.43
C PHE A 66 -6.33 -18.35 5.98
N ALA A 67 -6.30 -19.68 6.10
CA ALA A 67 -5.25 -20.49 5.50
C ALA A 67 -5.41 -20.56 3.97
N ILE A 68 -4.32 -20.86 3.26
CA ILE A 68 -4.30 -20.96 1.79
C ILE A 68 -5.25 -22.07 1.30
N ASP A 69 -5.39 -23.13 2.08
CA ASP A 69 -6.21 -24.32 1.81
C ASP A 69 -7.59 -24.29 2.50
N SER A 70 -7.99 -23.15 3.07
CA SER A 70 -9.30 -23.01 3.70
C SER A 70 -10.44 -23.04 2.67
N ASP A 71 -11.68 -23.23 3.14
CA ASP A 71 -12.84 -23.17 2.26
C ASP A 71 -12.98 -21.79 1.60
N LYS A 72 -12.80 -21.75 0.27
CA LYS A 72 -12.91 -20.52 -0.52
C LYS A 72 -14.32 -19.93 -0.54
N SER A 73 -15.34 -20.71 -0.15
CA SER A 73 -16.71 -20.20 -0.02
C SER A 73 -16.81 -19.06 1.01
N GLU A 74 -15.96 -19.06 2.03
CA GLU A 74 -15.90 -18.03 3.08
C GLU A 74 -15.15 -16.76 2.65
N TRP A 75 -14.30 -16.85 1.61
CA TRP A 75 -13.46 -15.72 1.17
C TRP A 75 -14.28 -14.61 0.53
N LYS A 76 -15.30 -14.97 -0.27
CA LYS A 76 -16.12 -14.00 -0.98
C LYS A 76 -16.93 -13.10 -0.02
N PRO A 77 -17.69 -13.65 0.95
CA PRO A 77 -18.38 -12.83 1.95
C PRO A 77 -17.42 -11.91 2.72
N PHE A 78 -16.21 -12.38 3.05
CA PHE A 78 -15.20 -11.56 3.70
C PHE A 78 -14.77 -10.38 2.81
N LYS A 79 -14.41 -10.63 1.54
CA LYS A 79 -14.00 -9.59 0.59
C LYS A 79 -15.10 -8.55 0.41
N GLU A 80 -16.36 -8.98 0.26
CA GLU A 80 -17.50 -8.08 0.11
C GLU A 80 -17.71 -7.21 1.35
N ARG A 81 -17.65 -7.81 2.55
CA ARG A 81 -17.75 -7.06 3.80
C ARG A 81 -16.60 -6.08 3.95
N PHE A 82 -15.37 -6.52 3.68
CA PHE A 82 -14.18 -5.68 3.72
C PHE A 82 -14.32 -4.49 2.76
N GLU A 83 -14.67 -4.71 1.50
CA GLU A 83 -14.85 -3.64 0.53
C GLU A 83 -15.92 -2.63 0.97
N SER A 84 -17.06 -3.11 1.50
CA SER A 84 -18.14 -2.24 1.99
C SER A 84 -17.70 -1.32 3.14
N LEU A 85 -16.73 -1.73 3.96
CA LEU A 85 -16.23 -0.96 5.09
C LEU A 85 -15.19 0.08 4.67
N PHE A 86 -14.47 -0.16 3.56
CA PHE A 86 -13.38 0.69 3.11
C PHE A 86 -13.73 1.57 1.91
N VAL A 87 -14.90 1.39 1.29
CA VAL A 87 -15.30 2.11 0.07
C VAL A 87 -15.21 3.63 0.23
N ASP A 88 -15.76 4.19 1.32
CA ASP A 88 -15.77 5.63 1.56
C ASP A 88 -14.35 6.16 1.81
N VAL A 89 -13.57 5.42 2.61
CA VAL A 89 -12.17 5.74 2.90
C VAL A 89 -11.33 5.79 1.62
N LYS A 90 -11.48 4.79 0.75
CA LYS A 90 -10.77 4.74 -0.54
C LYS A 90 -11.23 5.87 -1.44
N HIS A 91 -12.54 6.12 -1.51
CA HIS A 91 -13.11 7.19 -2.31
C HIS A 91 -12.58 8.56 -1.87
N ASP A 92 -12.72 8.90 -0.60
CA ASP A 92 -12.31 10.18 -0.02
C ASP A 92 -10.80 10.42 -0.17
N THR A 93 -10.00 9.39 0.06
CA THR A 93 -8.54 9.47 -0.12
C THR A 93 -8.18 9.68 -1.58
N ASN A 94 -8.83 8.95 -2.50
CA ASN A 94 -8.61 9.13 -3.93
C ASN A 94 -9.00 10.54 -4.40
N GLN A 95 -10.17 11.05 -3.98
CA GLN A 95 -10.60 12.41 -4.30
C GLN A 95 -9.63 13.45 -3.76
N TRP A 96 -9.08 13.23 -2.56
CA TRP A 96 -8.05 14.11 -2.02
C TRP A 96 -6.78 14.09 -2.86
N PHE A 97 -6.26 12.92 -3.29
CA PHE A 97 -5.10 12.86 -4.19
C PHE A 97 -5.35 13.58 -5.52
N ILE A 98 -6.51 13.37 -6.13
CA ILE A 98 -6.93 14.06 -7.36
C ILE A 98 -6.97 15.58 -7.13
N SER A 99 -7.53 16.04 -6.01
CA SER A 99 -7.57 17.47 -5.65
C SER A 99 -6.19 18.10 -5.46
N GLN A 100 -5.16 17.29 -5.19
CA GLN A 100 -3.76 17.70 -5.11
C GLN A 100 -3.04 17.69 -6.48
N GLY A 101 -3.76 17.42 -7.57
CA GLY A 101 -3.23 17.34 -8.92
C GLY A 101 -2.53 16.02 -9.24
N LEU A 102 -2.74 14.97 -8.44
CA LEU A 102 -2.16 13.65 -8.68
C LEU A 102 -3.11 12.75 -9.49
N PRO A 103 -2.59 11.73 -10.18
CA PRO A 103 -3.42 10.71 -10.80
C PRO A 103 -4.32 10.00 -9.78
N SER A 104 -5.45 9.48 -10.24
CA SER A 104 -6.30 8.61 -9.42
C SER A 104 -5.48 7.44 -8.89
N LEU A 105 -5.61 7.15 -7.60
CA LEU A 105 -5.14 5.92 -6.99
C LEU A 105 -5.84 4.72 -7.64
N SER A 106 -5.11 3.61 -7.73
CA SER A 106 -5.69 2.33 -8.16
C SER A 106 -6.78 1.93 -7.16
N THR A 107 -8.01 1.79 -7.64
CA THR A 107 -9.17 1.36 -6.84
C THR A 107 -9.32 -0.16 -6.79
N LYS A 108 -8.36 -0.93 -7.33
CA LYS A 108 -8.41 -2.40 -7.25
C LYS A 108 -8.52 -2.82 -5.79
N SER A 109 -9.46 -3.71 -5.50
CA SER A 109 -9.63 -4.31 -4.18
C SER A 109 -8.29 -4.97 -3.80
N ASN A 110 -7.80 -4.72 -2.58
CA ASN A 110 -6.45 -5.04 -2.08
C ASN A 110 -5.34 -4.01 -2.34
N THR A 111 -5.60 -2.74 -2.69
CA THR A 111 -4.50 -1.76 -2.72
C THR A 111 -4.29 -1.06 -1.38
N ILE A 112 -3.01 -0.93 -1.02
CA ILE A 112 -2.53 0.14 -0.15
C ILE A 112 -2.97 1.46 -0.80
N LEU A 113 -3.47 2.43 -0.03
CA LEU A 113 -3.79 3.77 -0.53
C LEU A 113 -2.52 4.61 -0.68
N HIS A 114 -1.48 4.00 -1.23
CA HIS A 114 -0.14 4.54 -1.41
C HIS A 114 0.31 4.16 -2.83
N PRO A 115 0.73 5.13 -3.66
CA PRO A 115 1.31 4.79 -4.95
C PRO A 115 2.66 4.10 -4.74
N GLU A 116 2.90 3.03 -5.51
CA GLU A 116 4.20 2.36 -5.51
C GLU A 116 5.31 3.33 -5.94
N SER A 117 6.50 3.17 -5.36
CA SER A 117 7.68 3.85 -5.87
C SER A 117 8.07 3.30 -7.23
N LYS A 118 8.38 4.20 -8.17
CA LYS A 118 8.97 3.83 -9.46
C LYS A 118 10.42 3.34 -9.34
N TYR A 119 11.08 3.54 -8.21
CA TYR A 119 12.49 3.21 -8.00
C TYR A 119 12.66 1.87 -7.28
N LEU A 120 12.15 1.75 -6.07
CA LEU A 120 12.29 0.57 -5.23
C LEU A 120 11.17 0.50 -4.20
N ASN A 121 10.57 -0.68 -4.06
CA ASN A 121 9.63 -1.03 -3.01
C ASN A 121 10.17 -2.25 -2.26
N ILE A 122 10.00 -2.28 -0.96
CA ILE A 122 10.49 -3.33 -0.07
C ILE A 122 9.30 -3.91 0.68
N TYR A 123 9.25 -5.23 0.79
CA TYR A 123 8.37 -5.90 1.76
C TYR A 123 9.19 -6.87 2.60
N MET A 124 8.86 -6.94 3.88
CA MET A 124 9.57 -7.77 4.85
C MET A 124 8.77 -9.03 5.12
N TYR A 125 9.28 -10.19 4.70
CA TYR A 125 8.58 -11.46 4.90
C TYR A 125 9.50 -12.67 4.75
N PRO A 126 9.35 -13.73 5.58
CA PRO A 126 10.15 -14.95 5.47
C PRO A 126 10.04 -15.57 4.08
N LYS A 127 11.16 -16.03 3.53
CA LYS A 127 11.20 -16.62 2.18
C LYS A 127 10.29 -17.85 2.08
N GLU A 128 10.25 -18.66 3.13
CA GLU A 128 9.54 -19.93 3.20
C GLU A 128 8.02 -19.77 3.22
N LEU A 129 7.52 -18.58 3.59
CA LEU A 129 6.09 -18.29 3.66
C LEU A 129 5.60 -17.40 2.50
N ASP A 130 6.51 -16.93 1.65
CA ASP A 130 6.26 -15.91 0.65
C ASP A 130 5.33 -16.36 -0.47
N TYR A 131 4.60 -15.40 -1.06
CA TYR A 131 3.56 -15.66 -2.05
C TYR A 131 4.01 -15.54 -3.51
N ASN A 132 5.31 -15.31 -3.75
CA ASN A 132 5.88 -15.11 -5.09
C ASN A 132 5.64 -16.30 -6.04
N GLU A 133 5.48 -17.53 -5.53
CA GLU A 133 5.23 -18.70 -6.37
C GLU A 133 3.83 -18.69 -7.02
N TRP A 134 2.84 -18.06 -6.38
CA TRP A 134 1.50 -17.90 -6.96
C TRP A 134 1.41 -16.69 -7.87
N GLN A 135 2.10 -15.60 -7.53
CA GLN A 135 2.13 -14.39 -8.33
C GLN A 135 3.39 -13.57 -8.06
N PRO A 136 4.34 -13.51 -9.02
CA PRO A 136 5.50 -12.66 -8.89
C PRO A 136 5.12 -11.17 -8.85
N LEU A 137 5.67 -10.43 -7.90
CA LEU A 137 5.57 -8.96 -7.90
C LEU A 137 6.45 -8.34 -9.01
N PRO A 138 6.17 -7.08 -9.41
CA PRO A 138 7.02 -6.35 -10.35
C PRO A 138 8.49 -6.29 -9.90
N HIS A 139 9.41 -6.18 -10.87
CA HIS A 139 10.86 -6.26 -10.62
C HIS A 139 11.43 -5.23 -9.62
N ASN A 140 10.76 -4.10 -9.43
CA ASN A 140 11.11 -3.04 -8.48
C ASN A 140 10.64 -3.33 -7.04
N TRP A 141 9.91 -4.43 -6.81
CA TRP A 141 9.66 -4.97 -5.46
C TRP A 141 10.79 -5.92 -5.05
N LYS A 142 11.31 -5.72 -3.84
CA LYS A 142 12.36 -6.55 -3.24
C LYS A 142 11.88 -7.09 -1.89
N ARG A 143 11.87 -8.41 -1.77
CA ARG A 143 11.68 -9.07 -0.47
C ARG A 143 12.95 -8.89 0.36
N VAL A 144 12.78 -8.52 1.62
CA VAL A 144 13.81 -8.60 2.65
C VAL A 144 13.37 -9.65 3.67
N ASP A 145 14.31 -10.48 4.12
CA ASP A 145 14.00 -11.49 5.15
C ASP A 145 13.64 -10.79 6.46
N GLY A 146 12.44 -11.10 6.97
CA GLY A 146 11.99 -10.69 8.29
C GLY A 146 12.04 -11.90 9.22
N PHE A 147 12.73 -11.77 10.35
CA PHE A 147 12.81 -12.79 11.39
C PHE A 147 11.60 -12.76 12.32
#